data_AF-A0A6J1U894-F1
#
_entry.id   AF-A0A6J1U894-F1
#
_cell.length_a   1.000
_cell.length_b   1.000
_cell.length_c   1.000
_cell.angle_alpha   90.00
_cell.angle_beta   90.00
_cell.angle_gamma   90.00
#
_symmetry.space_group_name_H-M   'P 1'
#
loop_
_entity.id
_entity.type
_entity.pdbx_description
1 polymer ?
#
loop_
_entity_poly.entity_id
_entity_poly.type
_entity_poly.pdbx_seq_one_letter_code
_entity_poly.pdbx_strand_id
1 'polypeptide(L)'
;MARFSFWLLIISLSIFSVSANRPRGRILGGSESAPHHRPYMASLQEDGKHLCGGFLITAQWVLSAAHCLEETLAEPAVLGSHVRILPYQTVNNDVPEHTRCEVAGWGIISNTGKKPDKLQFVQLSIIDRNQCNMRRYHDGSVTENMMCAESKKKDSCKGDSGGPIVCNGTAEGIVTTGSTVCGNWRKPGIYTRTAPYVSWINSTIESTIESTTSP
;
A
#
# COMPACT_ATOMS: atom_id res chain seq x y z
N MET A 1 -7.73 3.69 -69.62
CA MET A 1 -7.40 4.83 -68.74
C MET A 1 -6.55 4.28 -67.60
N ALA A 2 -5.24 4.20 -67.80
CA ALA A 2 -4.22 5.23 -67.52
C ALA A 2 -3.59 4.99 -66.12
N ARG A 3 -2.42 4.35 -66.16
CA ARG A 3 -1.43 4.26 -65.07
C ARG A 3 -0.80 5.63 -64.85
N PHE A 4 -0.46 6.02 -63.63
CA PHE A 4 0.77 6.75 -63.34
C PHE A 4 1.28 6.40 -61.94
N SER A 5 2.50 5.85 -61.91
CA SER A 5 3.39 5.76 -60.77
C SER A 5 4.52 6.77 -61.01
N PHE A 6 4.99 7.48 -59.98
CA PHE A 6 6.41 7.76 -59.68
C PHE A 6 6.54 8.93 -58.66
N TRP A 7 6.96 8.57 -57.46
CA TRP A 7 8.10 9.12 -56.70
C TRP A 7 8.21 10.61 -56.31
N LEU A 8 8.51 10.75 -55.00
CA LEU A 8 9.35 11.74 -54.30
C LEU A 8 8.76 13.09 -53.89
N LEU A 9 8.58 13.22 -52.58
CA LEU A 9 9.32 14.24 -51.83
C LEU A 9 9.72 13.71 -50.44
N ILE A 10 10.98 13.27 -50.33
CA ILE A 10 11.71 13.17 -49.07
C ILE A 10 12.51 14.46 -48.97
N ILE A 11 12.21 15.30 -47.96
CA ILE A 11 13.24 16.10 -47.29
C ILE A 11 12.99 16.00 -45.77
N SER A 12 14.07 15.58 -45.13
CA SER A 12 14.30 15.30 -43.72
C SER A 12 14.02 16.47 -42.78
N LEU A 13 13.54 16.14 -41.57
CA LEU A 13 14.18 16.65 -40.35
C LEU A 13 14.17 15.55 -39.28
N SER A 14 15.32 14.89 -39.15
CA SER A 14 15.66 14.09 -37.98
C SER A 14 15.80 15.02 -36.78
N ILE A 15 14.84 15.05 -35.87
CA ILE A 15 15.06 15.50 -34.49
C ILE A 15 14.39 14.49 -33.57
N PHE A 16 15.24 13.58 -33.09
CA PHE A 16 15.14 12.77 -31.88
C PHE A 16 13.82 12.03 -31.64
N SER A 17 13.96 10.71 -31.54
CA SER A 17 13.12 9.91 -30.65
C SER A 17 13.13 10.51 -29.25
N VAL A 18 12.25 11.47 -29.00
CA VAL A 18 11.70 11.62 -27.67
C VAL A 18 10.62 10.57 -27.62
N SER A 19 11.04 9.31 -27.37
CA SER A 19 10.29 8.57 -26.36
C SER A 19 10.27 9.53 -25.18
N ALA A 20 9.20 10.33 -25.09
CA ALA A 20 8.92 11.02 -23.86
C ALA A 20 8.82 9.86 -22.90
N ASN A 21 9.88 9.71 -22.10
CA ASN A 21 9.94 8.79 -21.02
C ASN A 21 8.83 9.28 -20.09
N ARG A 22 7.59 8.88 -20.42
CA ARG A 22 6.40 9.17 -19.65
C ARG A 22 6.79 8.63 -18.30
N PRO A 23 6.91 9.48 -17.25
CA PRO A 23 7.23 8.99 -15.94
C PRO A 23 6.18 7.92 -15.67
N ARG A 24 6.62 6.65 -15.68
CA ARG A 24 5.79 5.54 -15.22
C ARG A 24 5.54 5.94 -13.78
N GLY A 25 4.37 6.47 -13.51
CA GLY A 25 4.09 6.93 -12.16
C GLY A 25 4.28 5.73 -11.24
N ARG A 26 4.68 6.03 -10.01
CA ARG A 26 4.95 5.04 -8.95
C ARG A 26 4.05 5.42 -7.78
N ILE A 27 3.99 4.62 -6.70
CA ILE A 27 3.62 5.19 -5.39
C ILE A 27 4.38 6.51 -5.30
N LEU A 28 3.75 7.62 -4.90
CA LEU A 28 4.36 8.94 -5.14
C LEU A 28 5.77 8.91 -4.52
N GLY A 29 6.81 9.24 -5.31
CA GLY A 29 8.21 9.16 -4.88
C GLY A 29 8.75 7.77 -4.44
N GLY A 30 8.06 6.69 -4.79
CA GLY A 30 8.40 5.28 -4.55
C GLY A 30 9.14 4.60 -5.71
N SER A 31 9.35 3.28 -5.58
CA SER A 31 10.09 2.43 -6.52
C SER A 31 9.43 1.06 -6.68
N GLU A 32 9.72 0.40 -7.81
CA GLU A 32 9.32 -0.99 -8.04
C GLU A 32 10.02 -1.90 -7.03
N SER A 33 9.26 -2.77 -6.37
CA SER A 33 9.84 -3.79 -5.50
C SER A 33 10.43 -4.90 -6.35
N ALA A 34 11.64 -5.34 -6.01
CA ALA A 34 12.15 -6.58 -6.56
C ALA A 34 11.22 -7.75 -6.17
N PRO A 35 11.08 -8.77 -7.02
CA PRO A 35 10.28 -9.96 -6.72
C PRO A 35 10.65 -10.55 -5.36
N HIS A 36 9.63 -10.95 -4.59
CA HIS A 36 9.77 -11.67 -3.32
C HIS A 36 10.44 -10.93 -2.16
N HIS A 37 10.82 -9.65 -2.33
CA HIS A 37 11.36 -8.84 -1.22
C HIS A 37 10.32 -8.52 -0.14
N ARG A 38 9.04 -8.72 -0.44
CA ARG A 38 7.89 -8.40 0.43
C ARG A 38 6.98 -9.61 0.52
N PRO A 39 7.48 -10.73 1.06
CA PRO A 39 6.84 -12.03 0.97
C PRO A 39 5.53 -12.13 1.78
N TYR A 40 5.19 -11.09 2.53
CA TYR A 40 3.97 -11.01 3.33
C TYR A 40 2.80 -10.34 2.62
N MET A 41 3.03 -9.68 1.47
CA MET A 41 2.00 -8.89 0.79
C MET A 41 0.91 -9.80 0.20
N ALA A 42 -0.34 -9.51 0.54
CA ALA A 42 -1.51 -10.11 -0.05
C ALA A 42 -2.24 -9.09 -0.95
N SER A 43 -2.80 -9.59 -2.06
CA SER A 43 -3.68 -8.83 -2.95
C SER A 43 -5.09 -9.35 -2.80
N LEU A 44 -5.97 -8.55 -2.21
CA LEU A 44 -7.41 -8.81 -2.17
C LEU A 44 -8.02 -8.44 -3.53
N GLN A 45 -8.74 -9.35 -4.14
CA GLN A 45 -9.23 -9.22 -5.51
C GLN A 45 -10.73 -9.46 -5.60
N GLU A 46 -11.36 -8.77 -6.55
CA GLU A 46 -12.74 -8.97 -6.98
C GLU A 46 -12.71 -9.16 -8.50
N ASP A 47 -13.36 -10.21 -9.02
CA ASP A 47 -13.32 -10.59 -10.45
C ASP A 47 -11.89 -10.65 -11.05
N GLY A 48 -10.93 -11.14 -10.27
CA GLY A 48 -9.51 -11.21 -10.68
C GLY A 48 -8.82 -9.85 -10.81
N LYS A 49 -9.42 -8.78 -10.27
CA LYS A 49 -8.85 -7.43 -10.24
C LYS A 49 -8.47 -7.06 -8.81
N HIS A 50 -7.25 -6.55 -8.64
CA HIS A 50 -6.79 -6.02 -7.37
C HIS A 50 -7.69 -4.89 -6.85
N LEU A 51 -8.27 -5.08 -5.67
CA LEU A 51 -9.07 -4.08 -4.96
C LEU A 51 -8.22 -3.37 -3.90
N CYS A 52 -7.67 -4.15 -2.98
CA CYS A 52 -6.91 -3.69 -1.82
C CYS A 52 -5.70 -4.58 -1.52
N GLY A 53 -4.78 -4.03 -0.73
CA GLY A 53 -3.71 -4.79 -0.10
C GLY A 53 -4.17 -5.52 1.16
N GLY A 54 -3.28 -6.38 1.64
CA GLY A 54 -3.33 -7.04 2.93
C GLY A 54 -1.94 -7.56 3.26
N PHE A 55 -1.77 -8.12 4.45
CA PHE A 55 -0.55 -8.82 4.80
C PHE A 55 -0.80 -10.02 5.70
N LEU A 56 -0.04 -11.10 5.47
CA LEU A 56 -0.14 -12.31 6.27
C LEU A 56 0.38 -12.05 7.69
N ILE A 57 -0.49 -12.29 8.67
CA ILE A 57 -0.15 -12.27 10.10
C ILE A 57 -0.06 -13.70 10.68
N THR A 58 -0.63 -14.69 9.97
CA THR A 58 -0.42 -16.13 10.21
C THR A 58 -0.50 -16.88 8.86
N ALA A 59 -0.40 -18.22 8.87
CA ALA A 59 -0.60 -19.04 7.66
C ALA A 59 -2.04 -18.98 7.11
N GLN A 60 -3.02 -18.62 7.94
CA GLN A 60 -4.45 -18.64 7.59
C GLN A 60 -5.10 -17.26 7.63
N TRP A 61 -4.39 -16.24 8.14
CA TRP A 61 -4.97 -14.93 8.40
C TRP A 61 -4.20 -13.81 7.70
N VAL A 62 -4.95 -13.01 6.95
CA VAL A 62 -4.50 -11.76 6.34
C VAL A 62 -5.14 -10.61 7.11
N LEU A 63 -4.32 -9.65 7.55
CA LEU A 63 -4.81 -8.39 8.08
C LEU A 63 -4.97 -7.39 6.93
N SER A 64 -6.08 -6.66 6.94
CA SER A 64 -6.41 -5.63 5.94
C SER A 64 -7.33 -4.56 6.54
N ALA A 65 -7.73 -3.57 5.76
CA ALA A 65 -8.65 -2.53 6.17
C ALA A 65 -10.10 -3.01 6.02
N ALA A 66 -10.97 -2.69 6.99
CA ALA A 66 -12.36 -3.15 6.97
C ALA A 66 -13.14 -2.73 5.70
N HIS A 67 -12.86 -1.54 5.17
CA HIS A 67 -13.51 -1.03 3.95
C HIS A 67 -13.08 -1.76 2.66
N CYS A 68 -12.12 -2.68 2.75
CA CYS A 68 -11.67 -3.51 1.63
C CYS A 68 -12.42 -4.84 1.54
N LEU A 69 -13.21 -5.19 2.54
CA LEU A 69 -13.82 -6.52 2.65
C LEU A 69 -15.32 -6.44 2.45
N GLU A 70 -15.77 -7.09 1.38
CA GLU A 70 -17.13 -7.61 1.23
C GLU A 70 -17.14 -9.15 1.12
N GLU A 71 -15.96 -9.81 1.11
CA GLU A 71 -15.83 -11.27 0.95
C GLU A 71 -14.74 -11.95 1.81
N THR A 72 -14.95 -13.23 2.10
CA THR A 72 -14.06 -14.15 2.82
C THR A 72 -12.93 -14.70 1.93
N LEU A 73 -11.75 -14.94 2.52
CA LEU A 73 -10.67 -15.66 1.83
C LEU A 73 -11.09 -17.10 1.54
N ALA A 74 -10.82 -17.57 0.32
CA ALA A 74 -11.23 -18.91 -0.11
C ALA A 74 -10.38 -20.05 0.48
N GLU A 75 -9.07 -19.85 0.68
CA GLU A 75 -8.15 -20.92 1.12
C GLU A 75 -6.95 -20.36 1.93
N PRO A 76 -6.36 -21.16 2.87
CA PRO A 76 -5.11 -20.82 3.57
C PRO A 76 -3.91 -20.58 2.65
N ALA A 77 -2.95 -19.77 3.12
CA ALA A 77 -1.71 -19.55 2.39
C ALA A 77 -0.71 -20.69 2.61
N VAL A 78 -0.16 -21.23 1.52
CA VAL A 78 0.97 -22.17 1.59
C VAL A 78 2.27 -21.37 1.79
N LEU A 79 2.83 -21.44 3.00
CA LEU A 79 4.12 -20.82 3.30
C LEU A 79 5.24 -21.54 2.55
N GLY A 80 6.10 -20.77 1.88
CA GLY A 80 7.13 -21.31 0.99
C GLY A 80 8.35 -20.39 0.88
N SER A 81 9.17 -20.57 -0.16
CA SER A 81 10.36 -19.73 -0.37
C SER A 81 10.05 -18.24 -0.60
N HIS A 82 8.80 -17.91 -0.96
CA HIS A 82 8.38 -16.57 -1.35
C HIS A 82 7.22 -15.99 -0.53
N VAL A 83 6.68 -16.74 0.43
CA VAL A 83 5.53 -16.34 1.26
C VAL A 83 5.93 -16.45 2.73
N ARG A 84 5.82 -15.35 3.49
CA ARG A 84 6.18 -15.31 4.91
C ARG A 84 5.20 -14.45 5.70
N ILE A 85 5.07 -14.78 6.98
CA ILE A 85 4.32 -14.00 7.96
C ILE A 85 5.11 -12.71 8.30
N LEU A 86 4.39 -11.61 8.44
CA LEU A 86 4.91 -10.34 8.95
C LEU A 86 4.53 -10.18 10.42
N PRO A 87 5.49 -10.05 11.36
CA PRO A 87 5.16 -9.68 12.73
C PRO A 87 4.52 -8.29 12.76
N TYR A 88 3.58 -8.07 13.67
CA TYR A 88 2.95 -6.79 13.90
C TYR A 88 3.20 -6.33 15.34
N GLN A 89 3.12 -5.02 15.57
CA GLN A 89 3.38 -4.46 16.89
C GLN A 89 2.31 -4.93 17.87
N THR A 90 2.73 -5.55 18.98
CA THR A 90 1.86 -6.06 20.03
C THR A 90 1.84 -5.20 21.28
N VAL A 91 2.89 -4.42 21.51
CA VAL A 91 2.99 -3.48 22.62
C VAL A 91 2.44 -2.13 22.17
N ASN A 92 1.50 -1.57 22.92
CA ASN A 92 0.83 -0.31 22.57
C ASN A 92 1.74 0.91 22.80
N ASN A 93 2.74 1.08 21.94
CA ASN A 93 3.64 2.23 21.92
C ASN A 93 3.56 2.97 20.58
N ASP A 94 3.78 4.28 20.63
CA ASP A 94 3.92 5.06 19.42
C ASP A 94 5.27 4.81 18.78
N VAL A 95 5.27 4.72 17.45
CA VAL A 95 6.52 4.66 16.69
C VAL A 95 7.19 6.02 16.82
N PRO A 96 8.49 6.10 17.20
CA PRO A 96 9.18 7.37 17.35
C PRO A 96 9.13 8.21 16.06
N GLU A 97 9.02 9.52 16.20
CA GLU A 97 9.09 10.45 15.06
C GLU A 97 10.39 10.25 14.26
N HIS A 98 10.34 10.56 12.97
CA HIS A 98 11.43 10.36 12.01
C HIS A 98 11.88 8.91 11.79
N THR A 99 11.27 7.92 12.45
CA THR A 99 11.47 6.51 12.11
C THR A 99 11.15 6.28 10.64
N ARG A 100 12.06 5.63 9.92
CA ARG A 100 11.86 5.29 8.51
C ARG A 100 11.06 4.01 8.42
N CYS A 101 9.91 4.13 7.79
CA CYS A 101 8.99 3.03 7.56
C CYS A 101 8.69 2.91 6.08
N GLU A 102 8.07 1.80 5.72
CA GLU A 102 7.87 1.43 4.34
C GLU A 102 6.44 0.99 4.12
N VAL A 103 5.83 1.53 3.07
CA VAL A 103 4.52 1.09 2.60
C VAL A 103 4.72 0.45 1.24
N ALA A 104 4.08 -0.69 1.03
CA ALA A 104 4.08 -1.37 -0.26
C ALA A 104 2.65 -1.70 -0.70
N GLY A 105 2.44 -1.71 -2.01
CA GLY A 105 1.13 -2.02 -2.58
C GLY A 105 1.09 -1.91 -4.09
N TRP A 106 -0.08 -2.25 -4.63
CA TRP A 106 -0.44 -2.14 -6.04
C TRP A 106 -1.41 -0.98 -6.28
N GLY A 107 -1.39 0.03 -5.41
CA GLY A 107 -2.20 1.22 -5.53
C GLY A 107 -1.87 2.07 -6.76
N ILE A 108 -2.70 3.07 -7.01
CA ILE A 108 -2.56 3.99 -8.14
C ILE A 108 -1.26 4.76 -8.01
N ILE A 109 -0.50 4.72 -9.10
CA ILE A 109 0.85 5.22 -9.15
C ILE A 109 0.98 6.52 -9.97
N SER A 110 -0.07 6.95 -10.66
CA SER A 110 0.01 8.12 -11.52
C SER A 110 -1.34 8.77 -11.74
N ASN A 111 -1.31 10.00 -12.28
CA ASN A 111 -2.50 10.74 -12.70
C ASN A 111 -3.34 10.02 -13.77
N THR A 112 -2.82 8.94 -14.39
CA THR A 112 -3.58 8.10 -15.32
C THR A 112 -4.56 7.14 -14.62
N GLY A 113 -4.47 6.99 -13.29
CA GLY A 113 -5.36 6.12 -12.52
C GLY A 113 -5.10 4.61 -12.67
N LYS A 114 -4.12 4.19 -13.48
CA LYS A 114 -3.80 2.77 -13.69
C LYS A 114 -2.97 2.22 -12.52
N LYS A 115 -3.35 1.05 -12.01
CA LYS A 115 -2.59 0.26 -11.02
C LYS A 115 -1.42 -0.49 -11.71
N PRO A 116 -0.25 -0.61 -11.05
CA PRO A 116 0.90 -1.33 -11.59
C PRO A 116 0.70 -2.85 -11.49
N ASP A 117 1.23 -3.59 -12.45
CA ASP A 117 1.25 -5.06 -12.40
C ASP A 117 2.28 -5.57 -11.37
N LYS A 118 3.33 -4.78 -11.16
CA LYS A 118 4.42 -5.08 -10.22
C LYS A 118 4.26 -4.31 -8.93
N LEU A 119 4.49 -4.99 -7.81
CA LEU A 119 4.44 -4.41 -6.48
C LEU A 119 5.37 -3.18 -6.39
N GLN A 120 4.86 -2.10 -5.82
CA GLN A 120 5.62 -0.89 -5.57
C GLN A 120 5.84 -0.71 -4.07
N PHE A 121 6.82 0.12 -3.71
CA PHE A 121 7.03 0.53 -2.33
C PHE A 121 7.49 1.98 -2.23
N VAL A 122 7.28 2.59 -1.07
CA VAL A 122 7.77 3.92 -0.72
C VAL A 122 8.24 3.94 0.72
N GLN A 123 9.32 4.68 0.96
CA GLN A 123 9.81 4.96 2.31
C GLN A 123 9.26 6.30 2.80
N LEU A 124 8.66 6.28 3.98
CA LEU A 124 8.04 7.41 4.65
C LEU A 124 8.66 7.59 6.04
N SER A 125 8.69 8.82 6.53
CA SER A 125 9.12 9.12 7.90
C SER A 125 7.89 9.28 8.78
N ILE A 126 7.91 8.73 10.00
CA ILE A 126 6.83 8.92 10.98
C ILE A 126 6.79 10.38 11.44
N ILE A 127 5.57 10.89 11.61
CA ILE A 127 5.28 12.18 12.22
C ILE A 127 4.65 11.93 13.59
N ASP A 128 5.10 12.66 14.61
CA ASP A 128 4.49 12.65 15.94
C ASP A 128 2.98 12.95 15.89
N ARG A 129 2.18 12.27 16.72
CA ARG A 129 0.72 12.42 16.70
C ARG A 129 0.28 13.85 17.02
N ASN A 130 0.93 14.52 17.98
CA ASN A 130 0.56 15.89 18.36
C ASN A 130 0.90 16.86 17.23
N GLN A 131 2.05 16.67 16.58
CA GLN A 131 2.38 17.41 15.36
C GLN A 131 1.34 17.17 14.27
N CYS A 132 0.95 15.91 14.04
CA CYS A 132 -0.04 15.54 13.03
C CYS A 132 -1.43 16.15 13.31
N ASN A 133 -1.77 16.38 14.58
CA ASN A 133 -3.01 17.01 15.04
C ASN A 133 -3.00 18.54 15.04
N MET A 134 -1.89 19.20 14.68
CA MET A 134 -1.90 20.66 14.51
C MET A 134 -3.00 21.09 13.52
N ARG A 135 -3.64 22.24 13.77
CA ARG A 135 -4.73 22.81 12.95
C ARG A 135 -4.45 22.87 11.44
N ARG A 136 -3.18 23.04 11.07
CA ARG A 136 -2.74 23.08 9.66
C ARG A 136 -2.79 21.72 8.94
N TYR A 137 -2.88 20.62 9.69
CA TYR A 137 -2.88 19.25 9.18
C TYR A 137 -4.25 18.61 9.36
N HIS A 138 -4.52 18.03 10.53
CA HIS A 138 -5.75 17.27 10.79
C HIS A 138 -6.62 17.83 11.91
N ASP A 139 -6.22 18.93 12.55
CA ASP A 139 -7.06 19.70 13.48
C ASP A 139 -7.70 18.83 14.59
N GLY A 140 -6.87 18.00 15.24
CA GLY A 140 -7.29 17.13 16.34
C GLY A 140 -7.99 15.82 15.93
N SER A 141 -8.14 15.50 14.64
CA SER A 141 -8.87 14.31 14.21
C SER A 141 -8.12 12.98 14.34
N VAL A 142 -6.80 13.00 14.59
CA VAL A 142 -5.96 11.78 14.68
C VAL A 142 -6.00 11.25 16.12
N THR A 143 -6.52 10.04 16.29
CA THR A 143 -6.72 9.42 17.61
C THR A 143 -5.51 8.57 18.05
N GLU A 144 -5.56 8.03 19.27
CA GLU A 144 -4.56 7.07 19.77
C GLU A 144 -4.51 5.76 18.97
N ASN A 145 -5.59 5.42 18.27
CA ASN A 145 -5.65 4.24 17.39
C ASN A 145 -5.05 4.49 16.01
N MET A 146 -4.52 5.70 15.79
CA MET A 146 -3.96 6.14 14.51
C MET A 146 -2.51 6.59 14.68
N MET A 147 -1.77 6.51 13.57
CA MET A 147 -0.41 7.06 13.43
C MET A 147 -0.29 7.82 12.10
N CYS A 148 0.74 8.66 12.00
CA CYS A 148 0.97 9.50 10.83
C CYS A 148 2.34 9.28 10.20
N ALA A 149 2.39 9.42 8.88
CA ALA A 149 3.65 9.49 8.14
C ALA A 149 3.66 10.68 7.18
N GLU A 150 4.84 11.20 6.91
CA GLU A 150 5.05 12.31 5.98
C GLU A 150 4.50 11.98 4.59
N SER A 151 3.74 12.91 4.01
CA SER A 151 3.17 12.80 2.67
C SER A 151 3.87 13.67 1.61
N LYS A 152 4.98 14.34 1.96
CA LYS A 152 5.60 15.37 1.09
C LYS A 152 6.25 14.75 -0.15
N LYS A 153 5.55 14.81 -1.30
CA LYS A 153 5.97 14.19 -2.57
C LYS A 153 6.17 12.66 -2.49
N LYS A 154 5.74 12.05 -1.38
CA LYS A 154 5.77 10.61 -1.12
C LYS A 154 4.56 10.22 -0.32
N ASP A 155 3.74 9.28 -0.78
CA ASP A 155 2.51 8.92 -0.05
C ASP A 155 1.96 7.58 -0.52
N SER A 156 1.25 6.89 0.37
CA SER A 156 0.37 5.78 -0.03
C SER A 156 -0.84 6.33 -0.78
N CYS A 157 -1.44 5.53 -1.66
CA CYS A 157 -2.52 6.01 -2.52
C CYS A 157 -3.65 4.99 -2.67
N LYS A 158 -4.70 5.36 -3.42
CA LYS A 158 -5.87 4.50 -3.67
C LYS A 158 -5.42 3.11 -4.16
N GLY A 159 -5.84 2.05 -3.47
CA GLY A 159 -5.46 0.66 -3.76
C GLY A 159 -4.28 0.14 -2.94
N ASP A 160 -3.58 0.98 -2.18
CA ASP A 160 -2.66 0.50 -1.14
C ASP A 160 -3.39 0.19 0.18
N SER A 161 -4.67 0.59 0.29
CA SER A 161 -5.49 0.36 1.47
C SER A 161 -5.48 -1.10 1.90
N GLY A 162 -5.34 -1.34 3.20
CA GLY A 162 -5.19 -2.67 3.78
C GLY A 162 -3.77 -3.22 3.78
N GLY A 163 -2.85 -2.66 2.99
CA GLY A 163 -1.43 -2.99 3.07
C GLY A 163 -0.79 -2.51 4.39
N PRO A 164 0.38 -3.05 4.77
CA PRO A 164 1.08 -2.64 5.98
C PRO A 164 1.94 -1.39 5.77
N ILE A 165 2.08 -0.58 6.82
CA ILE A 165 3.26 0.25 7.03
C ILE A 165 4.22 -0.50 7.95
N VAL A 166 5.43 -0.76 7.45
CA VAL A 166 6.45 -1.60 8.12
C VAL A 166 7.61 -0.75 8.60
N CYS A 167 7.91 -0.82 9.89
CA CYS A 167 9.04 -0.14 10.51
C CYS A 167 9.95 -1.21 11.13
N ASN A 168 11.24 -1.23 10.77
CA ASN A 168 12.22 -2.20 11.30
C ASN A 168 11.77 -3.68 11.21
N GLY A 169 11.02 -4.04 10.16
CA GLY A 169 10.54 -5.41 9.93
C GLY A 169 9.22 -5.77 10.63
N THR A 170 8.61 -4.84 11.38
CA THR A 170 7.33 -5.03 12.07
C THR A 170 6.25 -4.17 11.42
N ALA A 171 5.06 -4.72 11.20
CA ALA A 171 3.87 -3.95 10.83
C ALA A 171 3.42 -3.10 12.01
N GLU A 172 3.49 -1.79 11.85
CA GLU A 172 3.07 -0.82 12.88
C GLU A 172 1.65 -0.32 12.66
N GLY A 173 1.20 -0.37 11.40
CA GLY A 173 -0.13 0.04 11.03
C GLY A 173 -0.59 -0.49 9.70
N ILE A 174 -1.86 -0.22 9.41
CA ILE A 174 -2.57 -0.59 8.20
C ILE A 174 -2.87 0.69 7.43
N VAL A 175 -2.57 0.69 6.13
CA VAL A 175 -2.94 1.78 5.22
C VAL A 175 -4.46 1.92 5.23
N THR A 176 -4.96 3.06 5.71
CA THR A 176 -6.38 3.39 5.66
C THR A 176 -6.68 4.27 4.46
N THR A 177 -7.95 4.64 4.28
CA THR A 177 -8.29 5.71 3.34
C THR A 177 -7.77 7.05 3.88
N GLY A 178 -6.75 7.59 3.21
CA GLY A 178 -6.20 8.93 3.46
C GLY A 178 -6.89 10.03 2.64
N SER A 179 -6.18 11.13 2.39
CA SER A 179 -6.68 12.21 1.53
C SER A 179 -7.06 11.70 0.14
N THR A 180 -8.12 12.24 -0.46
CA THR A 180 -8.48 12.01 -1.87
C THR A 180 -7.35 12.38 -2.85
N VAL A 181 -6.38 13.17 -2.39
CA VAL A 181 -5.17 13.57 -3.12
C VAL A 181 -3.94 13.02 -2.42
N CYS A 182 -3.32 12.00 -3.03
CA CYS A 182 -2.08 11.41 -2.56
C CYS A 182 -0.92 12.42 -2.71
N GLY A 183 -0.05 12.53 -1.71
CA GLY A 183 1.13 13.40 -1.75
C GLY A 183 0.91 14.84 -1.32
N ASN A 184 -0.25 15.13 -0.73
CA ASN A 184 -0.56 16.47 -0.24
C ASN A 184 0.23 16.76 1.04
N TRP A 185 1.26 17.60 0.94
CA TRP A 185 2.11 17.98 2.08
C TRP A 185 1.38 18.63 3.26
N ARG A 186 0.15 19.12 3.07
CA ARG A 186 -0.72 19.64 4.15
C ARG A 186 -1.60 18.57 4.79
N LYS A 187 -1.57 17.34 4.29
CA LYS A 187 -2.32 16.19 4.79
C LYS A 187 -1.39 14.99 4.87
N PRO A 188 -0.67 14.83 6.00
CA PRO A 188 0.07 13.60 6.29
C PRO A 188 -0.80 12.36 6.12
N GLY A 189 -0.21 11.25 5.68
CA GLY A 189 -0.91 9.97 5.58
C GLY A 189 -1.29 9.48 6.98
N ILE A 190 -2.51 8.98 7.12
CA ILE A 190 -3.03 8.38 8.37
C ILE A 190 -3.08 6.87 8.20
N TYR A 191 -2.69 6.15 9.24
CA TYR A 191 -2.68 4.68 9.28
C TYR A 191 -3.34 4.23 10.58
N THR A 192 -4.09 3.12 10.53
CA THR A 192 -4.63 2.48 11.75
C THR A 192 -3.50 1.72 12.40
N ARG A 193 -3.21 1.97 13.69
CA ARG A 193 -2.18 1.23 14.44
C ARG A 193 -2.62 -0.21 14.68
N THR A 194 -1.69 -1.17 14.63
CA THR A 194 -2.01 -2.58 14.92
C THR A 194 -2.13 -2.87 16.41
N ALA A 195 -1.26 -2.28 17.23
CA ALA A 195 -1.13 -2.61 18.65
C ALA A 195 -2.42 -2.45 19.48
N PRO A 196 -3.25 -1.41 19.28
CA PRO A 196 -4.52 -1.29 20.00
C PRO A 196 -5.52 -2.43 19.73
N TYR A 197 -5.35 -3.18 18.63
CA TYR A 197 -6.29 -4.21 18.19
C TYR A 197 -5.81 -5.63 18.49
N VAL A 198 -4.68 -5.82 19.19
CA VAL A 198 -4.08 -7.14 19.44
C VAL A 198 -5.04 -8.09 20.13
N SER A 199 -5.75 -7.64 21.17
CA SER A 199 -6.71 -8.47 21.89
C SER A 199 -7.85 -8.94 20.97
N TRP A 200 -8.35 -8.05 20.12
CA TRP A 200 -9.38 -8.39 19.13
C TRP A 200 -8.85 -9.39 18.09
N ILE A 201 -7.66 -9.15 17.54
CA ILE A 201 -7.00 -10.06 16.58
C ILE A 201 -6.86 -11.46 17.18
N ASN A 202 -6.32 -11.57 18.39
CA ASN A 202 -6.09 -12.86 19.05
C ASN A 202 -7.41 -13.59 19.30
N SER A 203 -8.42 -12.90 19.87
CA SER A 203 -9.74 -13.51 20.11
C SER A 203 -10.42 -14.00 18.82
N THR A 204 -10.23 -13.28 17.71
CA THR A 204 -10.78 -13.66 16.40
C THR A 204 -10.11 -14.93 15.89
N ILE A 205 -8.79 -15.00 15.97
CA ILE A 205 -8.01 -16.17 15.55
C ILE A 205 -8.36 -17.39 16.41
N GLU A 206 -8.41 -17.24 17.73
CA GLU A 206 -8.72 -18.31 18.69
C GLU A 206 -10.14 -18.87 18.49
N SER A 207 -11.15 -17.99 18.39
CA SER A 207 -12.55 -18.41 18.20
C SER A 207 -12.77 -19.23 16.92
N THR A 208 -12.00 -18.96 15.87
CA THR A 208 -12.10 -19.70 14.62
C THR A 208 -11.45 -21.07 14.73
N ILE A 209 -10.32 -21.19 15.44
CA ILE A 209 -9.68 -22.49 15.73
C ILE A 209 -10.67 -23.38 16.49
N GLU A 210 -11.35 -22.86 17.50
CA GLU A 210 -12.37 -23.60 18.24
C GLU A 210 -13.51 -24.08 17.32
N SER A 211 -14.04 -23.20 16.46
CA SER A 211 -15.12 -23.56 15.51
C SER A 211 -14.72 -24.62 14.47
N THR A 212 -13.45 -24.68 14.08
CA THR A 212 -12.92 -25.69 13.12
C THR A 212 -12.52 -27.00 13.77
N THR A 213 -12.37 -27.02 15.10
CA THR A 213 -11.96 -28.21 15.88
C THR A 213 -13.10 -28.81 16.70
N SER A 214 -14.29 -28.17 16.71
CA SER A 214 -15.50 -28.77 17.28
C SER A 214 -16.06 -29.83 16.29
N PRO A 215 -16.31 -31.08 16.74
CA PRO A 215 -16.78 -32.17 15.89
C PRO A 215 -18.22 -32.01 15.41
#